data_AF-A0A2N6GE36-F1
#
_entry.id   AF-A0A2N6GE36-F1
#
_cell.length_a   1.000
_cell.length_b   1.000
_cell.length_c   1.000
_cell.angle_alpha   90.00
_cell.angle_beta   90.00
_cell.angle_gamma   90.00
#
_symmetry.space_group_name_H-M   'P 1'
#
loop_
_entity.id
_entity.type
_entity.pdbx_description
1 polymer ?
#
loop_
_entity_poly.entity_id
_entity_poly.type
_entity_poly.pdbx_seq_one_letter_code
_entity_poly.pdbx_strand_id
1 'polypeptide(L)'
;MVSQSNPPGGYHGGRGGGYRNETISIDTSAIRLKKYQGKSLDPNLFDGVANEAAKIIGQNDRGNKSSQIRQFYDELVMWEEKVRQSPEKFEDYLPFIRMLNAKAAYAEGRRHVDGNFTTMISHCLAQVDDVESLHNFKLFFEAFLGFFKLVNPKG
;
A
#
# COMPACT_ATOMS: atom_id res chain seq x y z
N MET A 1 49.25 -25.56 42.17
CA MET A 1 47.80 -25.68 42.37
C MET A 1 47.11 -24.69 41.43
N VAL A 2 46.25 -25.24 40.57
CA VAL A 2 45.23 -24.59 39.71
C VAL A 2 45.71 -23.70 38.56
N SER A 3 46.09 -24.35 37.46
CA SER A 3 45.73 -23.87 36.11
C SER A 3 44.22 -24.08 35.90
N GLN A 4 43.51 -23.08 35.37
CA GLN A 4 42.21 -23.28 34.73
C GLN A 4 42.31 -22.84 33.28
N SER A 5 42.47 -23.83 32.40
CA SER A 5 42.22 -23.76 30.97
C SER A 5 40.74 -24.09 30.73
N ASN A 6 40.02 -23.19 30.07
CA ASN A 6 38.62 -23.39 29.69
C ASN A 6 38.52 -24.37 28.49
N PRO A 7 37.57 -25.32 28.45
CA PRO A 7 37.36 -26.16 27.27
C PRO A 7 36.48 -25.48 26.21
N PRO A 8 36.66 -25.79 24.90
CA PRO A 8 35.77 -25.33 23.85
C PRO A 8 34.65 -26.36 23.61
N GLY A 9 33.40 -25.92 23.67
CA GLY A 9 32.24 -26.73 23.30
C GLY A 9 30.98 -25.89 23.45
N GLY A 10 30.03 -25.87 22.53
CA GLY A 10 29.89 -26.54 21.25
C GLY A 10 28.73 -25.86 20.52
N TYR A 11 28.73 -25.99 19.20
CA TYR A 11 27.61 -25.58 18.35
C TYR A 11 26.32 -26.26 18.82
N HIS A 12 25.29 -25.48 19.11
CA HIS A 12 23.90 -25.95 19.10
C HIS A 12 23.11 -25.09 18.13
N GLY A 13 22.81 -25.70 16.98
CA GLY A 13 21.94 -25.14 15.97
C GLY A 13 20.52 -25.02 16.50
N GLY A 14 20.05 -23.79 16.61
CA GLY A 14 18.63 -23.49 16.59
C GLY A 14 18.15 -23.45 15.15
N ARG A 15 17.72 -24.59 14.60
CA ARG A 15 16.82 -24.64 13.45
C ARG A 15 15.50 -23.98 13.87
N GLY A 16 15.44 -22.66 13.82
CA GLY A 16 14.18 -21.93 13.84
C GLY A 16 13.52 -22.12 12.49
N GLY A 17 12.59 -23.08 12.43
CA GLY A 17 11.76 -23.35 11.26
C GLY A 17 11.21 -22.05 10.70
N GLY A 18 11.72 -21.64 9.54
CA GLY A 18 11.13 -20.59 8.75
C GLY A 18 9.78 -21.09 8.28
N TYR A 19 8.73 -20.75 9.03
CA TYR A 19 7.40 -20.62 8.44
C TYR A 19 7.56 -19.56 7.35
N ARG A 20 7.86 -20.00 6.12
CA ARG A 20 7.60 -19.22 4.92
C ARG A 20 6.09 -19.05 4.90
N ASN A 21 5.62 -18.00 5.56
CA ASN A 21 4.31 -17.49 5.30
C ASN A 21 4.39 -17.01 3.86
N GLU A 22 3.89 -17.82 2.92
CA GLU A 22 3.72 -17.41 1.53
C GLU A 22 2.87 -16.15 1.58
N THR A 23 3.55 -15.01 1.50
CA THR A 23 2.88 -13.73 1.61
C THR A 23 2.15 -13.58 0.28
N ILE A 24 0.83 -13.70 0.31
CA ILE A 24 0.00 -13.57 -0.90
C ILE A 24 0.34 -12.23 -1.55
N SER A 25 0.86 -12.25 -2.77
CA SER A 25 1.16 -11.04 -3.52
C SER A 25 -0.12 -10.48 -4.11
N ILE A 26 -0.37 -9.17 -3.92
CA ILE A 26 -1.47 -8.49 -4.58
C ILE A 26 -1.31 -8.51 -6.11
N ASP A 27 -2.39 -8.86 -6.83
CA ASP A 27 -2.49 -8.64 -8.27
C ASP A 27 -3.05 -7.25 -8.54
N THR A 28 -2.21 -6.36 -9.07
CA THR A 28 -2.61 -4.97 -9.36
C THR A 28 -3.14 -4.78 -10.78
N SER A 29 -3.11 -5.81 -11.65
CA SER A 29 -3.47 -5.69 -13.07
C SER A 29 -4.93 -5.29 -13.32
N ALA A 30 -5.81 -5.57 -12.36
CA ALA A 30 -7.21 -5.18 -12.34
C ALA A 30 -7.44 -3.73 -11.85
N ILE A 31 -6.47 -3.13 -11.17
CA ILE A 31 -6.55 -1.74 -10.72
C ILE A 31 -6.19 -0.82 -11.90
N ARG A 32 -7.22 -0.39 -12.64
CA ARG A 32 -7.09 0.44 -13.83
C ARG A 32 -7.78 1.78 -13.63
N LEU A 33 -7.00 2.82 -13.34
CA LEU A 33 -7.50 4.16 -13.03
C LEU A 33 -7.84 5.01 -14.27
N LYS A 34 -7.55 4.47 -15.46
CA LYS A 34 -7.83 5.11 -16.75
C LYS A 34 -8.94 4.37 -17.48
N LYS A 35 -9.70 5.09 -18.29
CA LYS A 35 -10.71 4.50 -19.18
C LYS A 35 -10.06 3.54 -20.16
N TYR A 36 -10.63 2.36 -20.33
CA TYR A 36 -10.19 1.42 -21.36
C TYR A 36 -10.79 1.83 -22.71
N GLN A 37 -9.94 2.05 -23.72
CA GLN A 37 -10.33 2.42 -25.08
C GLN A 37 -11.30 3.63 -25.15
N GLY A 38 -11.19 4.56 -24.21
CA GLY A 38 -11.97 5.81 -24.20
C GLY A 38 -13.48 5.65 -23.92
N LYS A 39 -13.95 4.47 -23.50
CA LYS A 39 -15.38 4.26 -23.23
C LYS A 39 -15.77 4.64 -21.80
N SER A 40 -15.28 3.88 -20.82
CA SER A 40 -15.65 4.05 -19.42
C SER A 40 -14.61 3.42 -18.50
N LEU A 41 -14.68 3.75 -17.22
CA LEU A 41 -14.02 2.97 -16.18
C LEU A 41 -14.64 1.57 -16.11
N ASP A 42 -13.86 0.63 -15.59
CA ASP A 42 -14.39 -0.68 -15.22
C ASP A 42 -15.37 -0.50 -14.05
N PRO A 43 -16.65 -0.93 -14.18
CA PRO A 43 -17.62 -0.79 -13.11
C PRO A 43 -17.21 -1.55 -11.84
N ASN A 44 -16.34 -2.55 -11.95
CA ASN A 44 -15.86 -3.34 -10.83
C ASN A 44 -14.68 -2.69 -10.08
N LEU A 45 -14.11 -1.59 -10.60
CA LEU A 45 -12.92 -0.95 -10.04
C LEU A 45 -13.12 -0.53 -8.57
N PHE A 46 -14.27 0.10 -8.27
CA PHE A 46 -14.59 0.60 -6.94
C PHE A 46 -15.40 -0.40 -6.09
N ASP A 47 -15.64 -1.61 -6.61
CA ASP A 47 -16.36 -2.67 -5.92
C ASP A 47 -15.45 -3.89 -5.73
N GLY A 48 -15.57 -4.91 -6.58
CA GLY A 48 -14.84 -6.16 -6.44
C GLY A 48 -13.32 -5.99 -6.42
N VAL A 49 -12.76 -5.11 -7.27
CA VAL A 49 -11.30 -4.88 -7.30
C VAL A 49 -10.82 -4.24 -5.99
N ALA A 50 -11.54 -3.23 -5.49
CA ALA A 50 -11.21 -2.58 -4.22
C ALA A 50 -11.37 -3.54 -3.03
N ASN A 51 -12.40 -4.40 -3.06
CA ASN A 51 -12.65 -5.41 -2.04
C ASN A 51 -11.54 -6.48 -2.00
N GLU A 52 -11.10 -6.99 -3.15
CA GLU A 52 -10.00 -7.96 -3.20
C GLU A 52 -8.68 -7.35 -2.73
N ALA A 53 -8.37 -6.11 -3.13
CA ALA A 53 -7.21 -5.39 -2.60
C ALA A 53 -7.29 -5.25 -1.07
N ALA A 54 -8.46 -4.88 -0.53
CA ALA A 54 -8.69 -4.78 0.91
C ALA A 54 -8.50 -6.11 1.64
N LYS A 55 -9.00 -7.22 1.10
CA LYS A 55 -8.81 -8.57 1.69
C LYS A 55 -7.33 -8.94 1.76
N ILE A 56 -6.59 -8.76 0.66
CA ILE A 56 -5.16 -9.13 0.61
C ILE A 56 -4.35 -8.27 1.58
N ILE A 57 -4.56 -6.95 1.58
CA ILE A 57 -3.82 -6.02 2.45
C ILE A 57 -4.24 -6.16 3.92
N GLY A 58 -5.50 -6.54 4.17
CA GLY A 58 -6.07 -6.75 5.51
C GLY A 58 -5.66 -8.04 6.20
N GLN A 59 -5.10 -9.02 5.48
CA GLN A 59 -4.62 -10.28 6.07
C GLN A 59 -3.34 -10.13 6.90
N ASN A 60 -2.68 -8.97 6.86
CA ASN A 60 -1.43 -8.75 7.57
C ASN A 60 -1.66 -8.21 8.99
N ASP A 61 -1.50 -9.06 9.99
CA ASP A 61 -1.65 -8.67 11.41
C ASP A 61 -0.49 -7.83 11.97
N ARG A 62 0.63 -7.72 11.23
CA ARG A 62 1.87 -7.08 11.71
C ARG A 62 2.16 -5.72 11.08
N GLY A 63 1.44 -5.36 10.00
CA GLY A 63 1.52 -4.06 9.32
C GLY A 63 0.12 -3.49 9.08
N ASN A 64 0.02 -2.42 8.29
CA ASN A 64 -1.25 -1.91 7.76
C ASN A 64 -2.27 -1.49 8.83
N LYS A 65 -1.83 -0.89 9.94
CA LYS A 65 -2.76 -0.29 10.91
C LYS A 65 -3.66 0.73 10.20
N SER A 66 -4.94 0.80 10.56
CA SER A 66 -5.89 1.70 9.89
C SER A 66 -5.43 3.14 9.91
N SER A 67 -4.80 3.58 11.01
CA SER A 67 -4.24 4.94 11.12
C SER A 67 -3.08 5.20 10.16
N GLN A 68 -2.24 4.21 9.87
CA GLN A 68 -1.12 4.37 8.93
C GLN A 68 -1.66 4.47 7.50
N ILE A 69 -2.55 3.57 7.10
CA ILE A 69 -3.19 3.61 5.77
C ILE A 69 -3.97 4.91 5.59
N ARG A 70 -4.72 5.34 6.61
CA ARG A 70 -5.52 6.56 6.55
C ARG A 70 -4.67 7.81 6.32
N GLN A 71 -3.45 7.88 6.87
CA GLN A 71 -2.55 9.02 6.61
C GLN A 71 -2.21 9.17 5.12
N PHE A 72 -2.02 8.07 4.39
CA PHE A 72 -1.82 8.13 2.94
C PHE A 72 -3.06 8.61 2.20
N TYR A 73 -4.25 8.18 2.64
CA TYR A 73 -5.50 8.64 2.06
C TYR A 73 -5.76 10.12 2.32
N ASP A 74 -5.57 10.60 3.56
CA ASP A 74 -5.76 12.00 3.92
C ASP A 74 -4.80 12.90 3.11
N GLU A 75 -3.56 12.46 2.89
CA GLU A 75 -2.62 13.17 2.02
C GLU A 75 -3.05 13.14 0.55
N LEU A 76 -3.54 12.02 0.03
CA LEU A 76 -4.07 11.93 -1.33
C LEU A 76 -5.27 12.86 -1.54
N VAL A 77 -6.20 12.92 -0.57
CA VAL A 77 -7.34 13.84 -0.58
C VAL A 77 -6.86 15.29 -0.62
N MET A 78 -5.89 15.66 0.21
CA MET A 78 -5.32 17.01 0.22
C MET A 78 -4.68 17.39 -1.12
N TRP A 79 -4.04 16.45 -1.82
CA TRP A 79 -3.52 16.71 -3.18
C TRP A 79 -4.63 16.79 -4.24
N GLU A 80 -5.61 15.90 -4.20
CA GLU A 80 -6.76 15.93 -5.11
C GLU A 80 -7.54 17.25 -4.96
N GLU A 81 -7.73 17.74 -3.73
CA GLU A 81 -8.37 19.02 -3.48
C GLU A 81 -7.60 20.19 -4.09
N LYS A 82 -6.27 20.21 -3.94
CA LYS A 82 -5.41 21.25 -4.54
C LYS A 82 -5.47 21.22 -6.07
N VAL A 83 -5.42 20.03 -6.67
CA VAL A 83 -5.53 19.86 -8.12
C VAL A 83 -6.92 20.27 -8.60
N ARG A 84 -7.99 19.92 -7.87
CA ARG A 84 -9.36 20.31 -8.22
C ARG A 84 -9.56 21.83 -8.17
N GLN A 85 -8.92 22.52 -7.23
CA GLN A 85 -8.96 23.99 -7.10
C GLN A 85 -8.10 24.70 -8.15
N SER A 86 -7.01 24.07 -8.61
CA SER A 86 -6.09 24.64 -9.60
C SER A 86 -5.62 23.56 -10.58
N PRO A 87 -6.47 23.11 -11.52
CA PRO A 87 -6.16 22.04 -12.45
C PRO A 87 -4.94 22.34 -13.34
N GLU A 88 -4.72 23.61 -13.66
CA GLU A 88 -3.59 24.10 -14.45
C GLU A 88 -2.23 23.89 -13.78
N LYS A 89 -2.21 23.65 -12.47
CA LYS A 89 -0.99 23.38 -11.67
C LYS A 89 -0.74 21.88 -11.47
N PHE A 90 -1.47 21.00 -12.14
CA PHE A 90 -1.31 19.56 -11.98
C PHE A 90 0.15 19.11 -12.16
N GLU A 91 0.81 19.58 -13.22
CA GLU A 91 2.22 19.25 -13.50
C GLU A 91 3.17 19.72 -12.38
N ASP A 92 2.90 20.89 -11.77
CA ASP A 92 3.68 21.39 -10.63
C ASP A 92 3.46 20.53 -9.37
N TYR A 93 2.25 19.98 -9.20
CA TYR A 93 1.90 19.13 -8.06
C TYR A 93 2.31 17.66 -8.25
N LEU A 94 2.42 17.19 -9.49
CA LEU A 94 2.67 15.78 -9.81
C LEU A 94 3.93 15.20 -9.13
N PRO A 95 5.08 15.89 -9.06
CA PRO A 95 6.24 15.40 -8.31
C PRO A 95 5.95 15.15 -6.83
N PHE A 96 5.15 16.02 -6.20
CA PHE A 96 4.79 15.89 -4.78
C PHE A 96 3.74 14.81 -4.55
N ILE A 97 2.82 14.61 -5.50
CA ILE A 97 1.90 13.48 -5.51
C ILE A 97 2.70 12.16 -5.61
N ARG A 98 3.67 12.09 -6.54
CA ARG A 98 4.55 10.93 -6.70
C ARG A 98 5.43 10.66 -5.48
N MET A 99 5.71 11.66 -4.65
CA MET A 99 6.46 11.51 -3.39
C MET A 99 5.78 10.56 -2.39
N LEU A 100 4.47 10.30 -2.53
CA LEU A 100 3.77 9.26 -1.79
C LEU A 100 4.44 7.87 -1.93
N ASN A 101 5.10 7.58 -3.06
CA ASN A 101 5.90 6.35 -3.23
C ASN A 101 7.06 6.26 -2.24
N ALA A 102 7.81 7.35 -2.07
CA ALA A 102 8.92 7.40 -1.13
C ALA A 102 8.42 7.25 0.32
N LYS A 103 7.27 7.84 0.63
CA LYS A 103 6.62 7.70 1.94
C LYS A 103 6.16 6.27 2.21
N ALA A 104 5.59 5.59 1.21
CA ALA A 104 5.18 4.20 1.31
C ALA A 104 6.40 3.28 1.56
N ALA A 105 7.47 3.44 0.77
CA ALA A 105 8.71 2.69 0.95
C ALA A 105 9.34 2.92 2.34
N TYR A 106 9.33 4.16 2.85
CA TYR A 106 9.80 4.46 4.20
C TYR A 106 8.93 3.79 5.27
N ALA A 107 7.61 3.89 5.16
CA ALA A 107 6.67 3.26 6.08
C ALA A 107 6.83 1.73 6.09
N GLU A 108 7.07 1.12 4.93
CA GLU A 108 7.36 -0.31 4.80
C GLU A 108 8.68 -0.68 5.49
N GLY A 109 9.75 0.09 5.28
CA GLY A 109 11.04 -0.10 5.98
C GLY A 109 10.90 0.03 7.50
N ARG A 110 9.93 0.81 7.98
CA ARG A 110 9.54 0.93 9.40
C ARG A 110 8.53 -0.11 9.86
N ARG A 111 8.10 -1.01 8.98
CA ARG A 111 7.07 -2.06 9.23
C ARG A 111 5.71 -1.48 9.64
N HIS A 112 5.41 -0.25 9.23
CA HIS A 112 4.10 0.38 9.46
C HIS A 112 3.06 -0.08 8.44
N VAL A 113 3.52 -0.36 7.22
CA VAL A 113 2.77 -0.95 6.11
C VAL A 113 3.55 -2.13 5.57
N ASP A 114 2.92 -2.93 4.71
CA ASP A 114 3.57 -4.06 4.06
C ASP A 114 3.80 -3.85 2.56
N GLY A 115 4.53 -4.78 1.94
CA GLY A 115 4.87 -4.71 0.52
C GLY A 115 3.65 -4.78 -0.41
N ASN A 116 2.54 -5.40 0.00
CA ASN A 116 1.31 -5.39 -0.79
C ASN A 116 0.71 -3.98 -0.84
N PHE A 117 0.65 -3.28 0.30
CA PHE A 117 0.22 -1.90 0.34
C PHE A 117 1.14 -0.99 -0.49
N THR A 118 2.46 -1.10 -0.34
CA THR A 118 3.42 -0.33 -1.14
C THR A 118 3.26 -0.60 -2.64
N THR A 119 3.07 -1.86 -3.03
CA THR A 119 2.86 -2.27 -4.44
C THR A 119 1.58 -1.65 -4.99
N MET A 120 0.48 -1.67 -4.24
CA MET A 120 -0.78 -1.04 -4.62
C MET A 120 -0.60 0.48 -4.83
N ILE A 121 0.01 1.17 -3.87
CA ILE A 121 0.26 2.62 -3.95
C ILE A 121 1.11 2.97 -5.17
N SER A 122 2.21 2.24 -5.39
CA SER A 122 3.09 2.45 -6.53
C SER A 122 2.37 2.23 -7.86
N HIS A 123 1.56 1.18 -7.96
CA HIS A 123 0.80 0.88 -9.16
C HIS A 123 -0.25 1.95 -9.46
N CYS A 124 -0.96 2.45 -8.46
CA CYS A 124 -1.91 3.55 -8.63
C CYS A 124 -1.21 4.84 -9.06
N LEU A 125 -0.13 5.24 -8.37
CA LEU A 125 0.61 6.46 -8.69
C LEU A 125 1.30 6.42 -10.06
N ALA A 126 1.68 5.24 -10.55
CA ALA A 126 2.20 5.08 -11.90
C ALA A 126 1.16 5.45 -12.98
N GLN A 127 -0.13 5.31 -12.67
CA GLN A 127 -1.23 5.62 -13.58
C GLN A 127 -1.69 7.08 -13.48
N VAL A 128 -1.28 7.84 -12.46
CA VAL A 128 -1.67 9.25 -12.32
C VAL A 128 -0.85 10.12 -13.29
N ASP A 129 -1.50 10.58 -14.36
CA ASP A 129 -0.95 11.48 -15.38
C ASP A 129 -1.85 12.66 -15.71
N ASP A 130 -3.03 12.73 -15.11
CA ASP A 130 -3.95 13.85 -15.24
C ASP A 130 -4.86 13.98 -14.00
N VAL A 131 -5.71 15.01 -14.02
CA VAL A 131 -6.68 15.29 -12.95
C VAL A 131 -7.68 14.14 -12.78
N GLU A 132 -8.10 13.52 -13.88
CA GLU A 132 -9.12 12.45 -13.87
C GLU A 132 -8.57 11.18 -13.21
N SER A 133 -7.38 10.74 -13.59
CA SER A 133 -6.69 9.58 -13.03
C SER A 133 -6.33 9.76 -11.55
N LEU A 134 -5.95 10.98 -11.13
CA LEU A 134 -5.79 11.31 -9.71
C LEU A 134 -7.11 11.18 -8.94
N HIS A 135 -8.20 11.73 -9.49
CA HIS A 135 -9.52 11.63 -8.88
C HIS A 135 -9.98 10.16 -8.77
N ASN A 136 -9.76 9.36 -9.83
CA ASN A 136 -10.06 7.93 -9.82
C ASN A 136 -9.22 7.18 -8.79
N PHE A 137 -7.95 7.56 -8.58
CA PHE A 137 -7.14 7.00 -7.50
C PHE A 137 -7.79 7.27 -6.14
N LYS A 138 -8.20 8.52 -5.88
CA LYS A 138 -8.88 8.89 -4.63
C LYS A 138 -10.13 8.04 -4.40
N LEU A 139 -10.99 7.89 -5.41
CA LEU A 139 -12.21 7.09 -5.32
C LEU A 139 -11.93 5.60 -5.09
N PHE A 140 -10.93 5.04 -5.78
CA PHE A 140 -10.49 3.66 -5.56
C PHE A 140 -10.00 3.46 -4.12
N PHE A 141 -9.17 4.38 -3.62
CA PHE A 141 -8.65 4.30 -2.25
C PHE A 141 -9.79 4.44 -1.23
N GLU A 142 -10.77 5.32 -1.47
CA GLU A 142 -11.95 5.46 -0.60
C GLU A 142 -12.78 4.16 -0.53
N ALA A 143 -13.06 3.53 -1.68
CA ALA A 143 -13.73 2.24 -1.72
C ALA A 143 -12.93 1.14 -1.02
N PHE A 144 -11.62 1.09 -1.28
CA PHE A 144 -10.68 0.18 -0.61
C PHE A 144 -10.75 0.36 0.92
N LEU A 145 -10.76 1.59 1.43
CA LEU A 145 -10.83 1.85 2.88
C LEU A 145 -12.14 1.34 3.50
N GLY A 146 -13.26 1.47 2.77
CA GLY A 146 -14.55 0.92 3.19
C GLY A 146 -14.49 -0.59 3.41
N PHE A 147 -14.00 -1.33 2.42
CA PHE A 147 -13.81 -2.78 2.54
C PHE A 147 -12.70 -3.16 3.52
N PHE A 148 -11.63 -2.37 3.59
CA PHE A 148 -10.52 -2.61 4.50
C PHE A 148 -10.98 -2.56 5.95
N LYS A 149 -11.87 -1.62 6.30
CA LYS A 149 -12.44 -1.56 7.65
C LYS A 149 -13.31 -2.77 7.99
N LEU A 150 -14.00 -3.35 7.00
CA LEU A 150 -14.80 -4.57 7.16
C LEU A 150 -13.93 -5.78 7.51
N VAL A 151 -12.80 -5.95 6.81
CA VAL A 151 -11.88 -7.09 7.04
C VAL A 151 -10.91 -6.85 8.20
N ASN A 152 -10.68 -5.60 8.59
CA ASN A 152 -9.82 -5.21 9.71
C ASN A 152 -10.56 -4.33 10.74
N PRO A 153 -11.52 -4.91 11.50
CA PRO A 153 -12.35 -4.14 12.44
C PRO A 153 -11.58 -3.62 13.65
N LYS A 154 -10.47 -4.28 14.03
CA LYS A 154 -9.67 -3.96 15.23
C LYS A 154 -8.49 -3.01 14.97
N GLY A 155 -8.15 -2.76 13.70
CA GLY A 155 -7.06 -1.88 13.28
C GLY A 155 -7.40 -0.39 13.31
#